data_AF-A0A7R7BXL2-F1
#
_entry.id   AF-A0A7R7BXL2-F1
#
_cell.length_a   1.000
_cell.length_b   1.000
_cell.length_c   1.000
_cell.angle_alpha   90.00
_cell.angle_beta   90.00
_cell.angle_gamma   90.00
#
_symmetry.space_group_name_H-M   'P 1'
#
loop_
_entity.id
_entity.type
_entity.pdbx_description
1 polymer ?
#
loop_
_entity_poly.entity_id
_entity_poly.type
_entity_poly.pdbx_seq_one_letter_code
_entity_poly.pdbx_strand_id
1 'polypeptide(L)'
;MGAPVDQGLIEAADRLRRLADFIAADRPVDRGEALWLMLMLRDIVESDDDRQPDPRLIRRTALRRIWQNFYPNTPRTTAARLMAVEWRSAAARDDAPAGTIADYFQRLSRSNIRPVSERQIMDDLDYDL
;
A
#
# COMPACT_ATOMS: atom_id res chain seq x y z
N MET A 1 -24.63 -36.53 9.24
CA MET A 1 -23.83 -36.03 8.11
C MET A 1 -23.49 -34.58 8.41
N GLY A 2 -22.25 -34.29 8.81
CA GLY A 2 -21.80 -32.90 9.02
C GLY A 2 -21.51 -32.25 7.68
N ALA A 3 -22.02 -31.03 7.46
CA ALA A 3 -21.70 -30.26 6.27
C ALA A 3 -20.17 -30.12 6.12
N PRO A 4 -19.61 -30.24 4.90
CA PRO A 4 -18.19 -30.01 4.70
C PRO A 4 -17.87 -28.60 5.19
N VAL A 5 -16.94 -28.48 6.14
CA VAL A 5 -16.47 -27.18 6.59
C VAL A 5 -15.80 -26.54 5.38
N ASP A 6 -16.36 -25.42 4.94
CA ASP A 6 -15.89 -24.70 3.77
C ASP A 6 -14.44 -24.27 4.00
N GLN A 7 -13.51 -24.93 3.32
CA GLN A 7 -12.07 -24.68 3.48
C GLN A 7 -11.73 -23.21 3.19
N GLY A 8 -12.48 -22.56 2.29
CA GLY A 8 -12.32 -21.13 2.01
C GLY A 8 -12.64 -20.25 3.20
N LEU A 9 -13.66 -20.60 4.00
CA LEU A 9 -14.01 -19.86 5.22
C LEU A 9 -12.96 -20.04 6.32
N ILE A 10 -12.38 -21.23 6.46
CA ILE A 10 -11.28 -21.48 7.40
C ILE A 10 -10.06 -20.65 7.03
N GLU A 11 -9.72 -20.60 5.74
CA GLU A 11 -8.53 -19.91 5.28
C GLU A 11 -8.67 -18.38 5.34
N ALA A 12 -9.86 -17.85 5.00
CA ALA A 12 -10.20 -16.45 5.22
C ALA A 12 -10.16 -16.06 6.70
N ALA A 13 -10.65 -16.92 7.59
CA ALA A 13 -10.59 -16.70 9.03
C ALA A 13 -9.16 -16.70 9.56
N ASP A 14 -8.28 -17.58 9.06
CA ASP A 14 -6.86 -17.60 9.45
C ASP A 14 -6.06 -16.42 8.87
N ARG A 15 -6.45 -15.88 7.70
CA ARG A 15 -5.88 -14.63 7.17
C ARG A 15 -6.30 -13.44 8.04
N LEU A 16 -7.57 -13.34 8.38
CA LEU A 16 -8.10 -12.30 9.28
C LEU A 16 -7.48 -12.38 10.67
N ARG A 17 -7.28 -13.59 11.21
CA ARG A 17 -6.63 -13.79 12.51
C ARG A 17 -5.17 -13.35 12.50
N ARG A 18 -4.37 -13.73 11.50
CA ARG A 18 -2.98 -13.27 11.37
C ARG A 18 -2.88 -11.74 11.25
N LEU A 19 -3.85 -11.11 10.59
CA LEU A 19 -3.97 -9.65 10.50
C LEU A 19 -4.38 -9.01 11.82
N ALA A 20 -5.35 -9.60 12.53
CA ALA A 20 -5.75 -9.17 13.86
C ALA A 20 -4.60 -9.28 14.85
N ASP A 21 -3.80 -10.36 14.79
CA ASP A 21 -2.60 -10.55 15.60
C ASP A 21 -1.52 -9.51 15.27
N PHE A 22 -1.37 -9.12 14.00
CA PHE A 22 -0.47 -8.04 13.58
C PHE A 22 -0.91 -6.66 14.12
N ILE A 23 -2.23 -6.42 14.17
CA ILE A 23 -2.82 -5.19 14.74
C ILE A 23 -2.75 -5.21 16.27
N ALA A 24 -2.93 -6.38 16.89
CA ALA A 24 -2.95 -6.58 18.34
C ALA A 24 -1.55 -6.62 18.96
N ALA A 25 -0.48 -6.74 18.16
CA ALA A 25 0.91 -6.73 18.61
C ALA A 25 1.44 -5.35 19.10
N ASP A 26 0.53 -4.50 19.59
CA ASP A 26 0.81 -3.31 20.44
C ASP A 26 1.72 -2.24 19.83
N ARG A 27 1.67 -2.07 18.50
CA ARG A 27 2.15 -0.82 17.88
C ARG A 27 0.96 0.11 17.67
N PRO A 28 1.09 1.42 18.00
CA PRO A 28 0.10 2.39 17.55
C PRO A 28 0.08 2.36 16.03
N VAL A 29 -0.92 1.68 15.47
CA VAL A 29 -1.15 1.64 14.05
C VAL A 29 -1.56 3.07 13.68
N ASP A 30 -0.61 3.84 13.13
CA ASP A 30 -0.92 5.15 12.60
C ASP A 30 -2.09 5.02 11.60
N ARG A 31 -2.93 6.04 11.50
CA ARG A 31 -4.04 6.10 10.54
C ARG A 31 -3.54 5.81 9.11
N GLY A 32 -2.28 6.16 8.83
CA GLY A 32 -1.41 5.63 7.77
C GLY A 32 -1.54 4.13 7.52
N GLU A 33 -1.08 3.38 8.49
CA GLU A 33 -0.92 1.93 8.45
C GLU A 33 -2.25 1.20 8.50
N ALA A 34 -3.23 1.70 9.27
CA ALA A 34 -4.57 1.09 9.36
C ALA A 34 -5.29 1.10 8.01
N LEU A 35 -5.22 2.22 7.28
CA LEU A 35 -5.83 2.34 5.94
C LEU A 35 -5.08 1.51 4.88
N TRP A 36 -3.75 1.37 5.00
CA TRP A 36 -2.98 0.52 4.09
C TRP A 36 -3.31 -0.96 4.31
N LEU A 37 -3.44 -1.37 5.58
CA LEU A 37 -3.90 -2.70 5.96
C LEU A 37 -5.35 -2.96 5.52
N MET A 38 -6.27 -1.99 5.66
CA MET A 38 -7.64 -2.10 5.17
C MET A 38 -7.73 -2.22 3.64
N LEU A 39 -6.82 -1.58 2.90
CA LEU A 39 -6.78 -1.69 1.43
C LEU A 39 -6.17 -3.01 0.97
N MET A 40 -5.13 -3.51 1.66
CA MET A 40 -4.68 -4.89 1.43
C MET A 40 -5.78 -5.91 1.79
N LEU A 41 -6.51 -5.70 2.89
CA LEU A 41 -7.64 -6.51 3.30
C LEU A 41 -8.74 -6.51 2.23
N ARG A 42 -9.11 -5.34 1.71
CA ARG A 42 -10.09 -5.22 0.64
C ARG A 42 -9.64 -5.96 -0.62
N ASP A 43 -8.39 -5.81 -1.02
CA ASP A 43 -7.84 -6.47 -2.21
C ASP A 43 -7.77 -8.00 -2.04
N ILE A 44 -7.43 -8.48 -0.84
CA ILE A 44 -7.41 -9.91 -0.49
C ILE A 44 -8.82 -10.50 -0.39
N VAL A 45 -9.81 -9.72 0.04
CA VAL A 45 -11.21 -10.16 0.19
C VAL A 45 -11.99 -10.06 -1.13
N GLU A 46 -11.69 -9.07 -1.99
CA GLU A 46 -12.28 -8.92 -3.32
C GLU A 46 -11.59 -9.80 -4.38
N SER A 47 -10.38 -10.29 -4.12
CA SER A 47 -9.71 -11.28 -4.98
C SER A 47 -10.16 -12.69 -4.60
N ASP A 48 -11.11 -13.23 -5.38
CA ASP A 48 -11.63 -14.61 -5.31
C ASP A 48 -10.58 -15.72 -5.55
N ASP A 49 -9.29 -15.36 -5.67
CA ASP A 49 -8.17 -16.27 -5.92
C ASP A 49 -7.05 -15.97 -4.92
N ASP A 50 -6.27 -16.97 -4.55
CA ASP A 50 -5.00 -16.91 -3.79
C ASP A 50 -3.88 -16.07 -4.47
N ARG A 51 -4.25 -15.17 -5.38
CA ARG A 51 -3.36 -14.25 -6.07
C ARG A 51 -2.84 -13.22 -5.09
N GLN A 52 -1.51 -13.14 -5.01
CA GLN A 52 -0.82 -12.05 -4.33
C GLN A 52 -1.34 -10.70 -4.86
N PRO A 53 -1.49 -9.69 -3.98
CA PRO A 53 -2.00 -8.37 -4.37
C PRO A 53 -1.15 -7.76 -5.48
N ASP A 54 -1.79 -7.16 -6.48
CA ASP A 54 -1.11 -6.61 -7.66
C ASP A 54 -0.12 -5.50 -7.25
N PRO A 55 1.19 -5.64 -7.51
CA PRO A 55 2.19 -4.63 -7.19
C PRO A 55 1.87 -3.25 -7.78
N ARG A 56 1.19 -3.20 -8.93
CA ARG A 56 0.73 -1.93 -9.53
C ARG A 56 -0.35 -1.27 -8.69
N LEU A 57 -1.30 -2.03 -8.16
CA LEU A 57 -2.40 -1.52 -7.34
C LEU A 57 -1.88 -0.98 -6.00
N ILE A 58 -0.95 -1.69 -5.37
CA ILE A 58 -0.26 -1.25 -4.15
C ILE A 58 0.48 0.06 -4.42
N ARG A 59 1.30 0.12 -5.49
CA ARG A 59 2.03 1.32 -5.88
C ARG A 59 1.10 2.50 -6.10
N ARG A 60 0.04 2.30 -6.89
CA ARG A 60 -0.93 3.34 -7.24
C ARG A 60 -1.57 3.95 -6.00
N THR A 61 -2.02 3.08 -5.10
CA THR A 61 -2.67 3.46 -3.85
C THR A 61 -1.73 4.29 -2.97
N ALA A 62 -0.49 3.83 -2.80
CA ALA A 62 0.52 4.56 -2.04
C ALA A 62 0.81 5.94 -2.67
N LEU A 63 1.02 6.02 -3.98
CA LEU A 63 1.30 7.28 -4.68
C LEU A 63 0.17 8.29 -4.50
N ARG A 64 -1.10 7.89 -4.63
CA ARG A 64 -2.24 8.78 -4.40
C ARG A 64 -2.29 9.31 -2.98
N ARG A 65 -2.00 8.46 -2.02
CA ARG A 65 -1.97 8.87 -0.62
C ARG A 65 -0.85 9.85 -0.35
N ILE A 66 0.34 9.60 -0.90
CA ILE A 66 1.45 10.55 -0.80
C ILE A 66 1.03 11.89 -1.42
N TRP A 67 0.31 11.87 -2.55
CA TRP A 67 -0.20 13.08 -3.20
C TRP A 67 -1.13 13.86 -2.26
N GLN A 68 -2.16 13.19 -1.74
CA GLN A 68 -3.19 13.81 -0.91
C GLN A 68 -2.63 14.37 0.41
N ASN A 69 -1.70 13.65 1.03
CA ASN A 69 -1.19 14.00 2.36
C ASN A 69 -0.06 15.02 2.32
N PHE A 70 0.85 14.92 1.36
CA PHE A 70 2.09 15.72 1.35
C PHE A 70 2.14 16.77 0.26
N TYR A 71 1.30 16.66 -0.77
CA TYR A 71 1.22 17.63 -1.86
C TYR A 71 -0.23 18.10 -2.08
N PRO A 72 -0.94 18.57 -1.03
CA PRO A 72 -2.31 19.04 -1.18
C PRO A 72 -2.36 20.22 -2.15
N ASN A 73 -3.38 20.27 -3.00
CA ASN A 73 -3.57 21.30 -4.04
C ASN A 73 -2.43 21.41 -5.07
N THR A 74 -1.49 20.46 -5.10
CA THR A 74 -0.41 20.45 -6.07
C THR A 74 -0.88 19.80 -7.37
N PRO A 75 -0.67 20.41 -8.55
CA PRO A 75 -1.01 19.79 -9.82
C PRO A 75 -0.35 18.41 -10.00
N ARG A 76 -1.06 17.48 -10.65
CA ARG A 76 -0.62 16.09 -10.84
C ARG A 76 0.80 15.97 -11.39
N THR A 77 1.11 16.72 -12.44
CA THR A 77 2.42 16.72 -13.10
C THR A 77 3.53 17.11 -12.13
N THR A 78 3.33 18.21 -11.39
CA THR A 78 4.27 18.69 -10.38
C THR A 78 4.44 17.68 -9.25
N ALA A 79 3.34 17.11 -8.74
CA ALA A 79 3.37 16.10 -7.69
C ALA A 79 4.14 14.85 -8.14
N ALA A 80 3.87 14.35 -9.35
CA ALA A 80 4.56 13.18 -9.91
C ALA A 80 6.07 13.41 -10.05
N ARG A 81 6.47 14.60 -10.50
CA ARG A 81 7.89 14.99 -10.61
C ARG A 81 8.58 14.99 -9.25
N LEU A 82 7.95 15.60 -8.24
CA LEU A 82 8.48 15.65 -6.88
C LEU A 82 8.59 14.24 -6.29
N MET A 83 7.55 13.42 -6.43
CA MET A 83 7.57 12.01 -5.99
C MET A 83 8.65 11.18 -6.66
N ALA A 84 8.89 11.36 -7.97
CA ALA A 84 9.94 10.63 -8.68
C ALA A 84 11.35 10.95 -8.15
N VAL A 85 11.56 12.18 -7.68
CA VAL A 85 12.82 12.59 -7.03
C VAL A 85 12.90 11.99 -5.62
N GLU A 86 11.85 12.14 -4.83
CA GLU A 86 11.79 11.64 -3.45
C GLU A 86 11.95 10.12 -3.39
N TRP A 87 11.30 9.37 -4.28
CA TRP A 87 11.38 7.92 -4.28
C TRP A 87 12.82 7.43 -4.58
N ARG A 88 13.49 8.04 -5.57
CA ARG A 88 14.89 7.72 -5.86
C ARG A 88 15.82 8.04 -4.68
N SER A 89 15.56 9.13 -3.98
CA SER A 89 16.28 9.53 -2.76
C SER A 89 16.03 8.54 -1.61
N ALA A 90 14.77 8.16 -1.38
CA ALA A 90 14.36 7.29 -0.28
C ALA A 90 14.85 5.85 -0.46
N ALA A 91 14.96 5.37 -1.70
CA ALA A 91 15.51 4.05 -2.00
C ALA A 91 16.98 3.86 -1.60
N ALA A 92 17.72 4.97 -1.39
CA ALA A 92 19.11 4.94 -0.93
C ALA A 92 19.26 5.08 0.60
N ARG A 93 18.14 5.21 1.33
CA ARG A 93 18.12 5.37 2.80
C ARG A 93 17.51 4.12 3.42
N ASP A 94 17.94 3.75 4.62
CA ASP A 94 17.42 2.56 5.33
C ASP A 94 16.55 2.87 6.56
N ASP A 95 16.53 4.11 7.08
CA ASP A 95 15.90 4.44 8.38
C ASP A 95 14.89 5.62 8.35
N ALA A 96 14.08 5.75 7.29
CA ALA A 96 13.19 6.90 7.21
C ALA A 96 12.23 6.97 8.43
N PRO A 97 12.10 8.14 9.09
CA PRO A 97 11.19 8.28 10.21
C PRO A 97 9.75 7.95 9.79
N ALA A 98 9.03 7.24 10.67
CA ALA A 98 7.66 6.83 10.41
C ALA A 98 6.75 8.02 10.07
N GLY A 99 5.90 7.85 9.06
CA GLY A 99 4.94 8.90 8.65
C GLY A 99 5.51 9.97 7.72
N THR A 100 6.78 9.87 7.31
CA THR A 100 7.38 10.75 6.29
C THR A 100 7.18 10.19 4.87
N ILE A 101 7.27 11.04 3.83
CA ILE A 101 7.22 10.60 2.41
C ILE A 101 8.22 9.46 2.15
N ALA A 102 9.43 9.57 2.72
CA ALA A 102 10.48 8.58 2.56
C ALA A 102 10.11 7.22 3.19
N ASP A 103 9.43 7.20 4.34
CA ASP A 103 8.90 5.97 4.95
C ASP A 103 7.90 5.27 4.01
N TYR A 104 6.98 6.02 3.39
CA TYR A 104 6.05 5.45 2.41
C TYR A 104 6.79 4.80 1.22
N PHE A 105 7.82 5.45 0.67
CA PHE A 105 8.61 4.87 -0.43
C PHE A 105 9.51 3.70 -0.01
N GLN A 106 10.02 3.71 1.22
CA GLN A 106 10.74 2.56 1.78
C GLN A 106 9.83 1.35 1.96
N ARG A 107 8.59 1.55 2.43
CA ARG A 107 7.59 0.46 2.53
C ARG A 107 7.31 -0.17 1.18
N LEU A 108 7.14 0.63 0.12
CA LEU A 108 7.01 0.11 -1.25
C LEU A 108 8.23 -0.72 -1.66
N SER A 109 9.43 -0.25 -1.35
CA SER A 109 10.67 -0.95 -1.67
C SER A 109 10.79 -2.29 -0.91
N ARG A 110 10.39 -2.33 0.36
CA ARG A 110 10.33 -3.58 1.17
C ARG A 110 9.31 -4.58 0.63
N SER A 111 8.25 -4.10 -0.03
CA SER A 111 7.28 -4.93 -0.77
C SER A 111 7.74 -5.31 -2.19
N ASN A 112 9.04 -5.19 -2.49
CA ASN A 112 9.63 -5.45 -3.81
C ASN A 112 9.11 -4.55 -4.95
N ILE A 113 8.49 -3.40 -4.64
CA ILE A 113 8.03 -2.42 -5.63
C ILE A 113 9.15 -1.41 -5.87
N ARG A 114 9.75 -1.49 -7.06
CA ARG A 114 10.86 -0.61 -7.46
C ARG A 114 10.38 0.81 -7.78
N PRO A 115 11.25 1.83 -7.63
CA PRO A 115 11.00 3.17 -8.14
C PRO A 115 10.68 3.15 -9.64
N VAL A 116 9.69 3.95 -10.03
CA VAL A 116 9.24 4.09 -11.44
C VAL A 116 9.46 5.52 -11.94
N SER A 117 9.33 5.72 -13.25
CA SER A 117 9.51 7.03 -13.90
C SER A 117 8.40 8.02 -13.54
N GLU A 118 8.66 9.31 -13.69
CA GLU A 118 7.67 10.38 -13.52
C GLU A 118 6.40 10.12 -14.35
N ARG A 119 6.55 9.70 -15.60
CA ARG A 119 5.43 9.38 -16.49
C ARG A 119 4.56 8.25 -15.90
N GLN A 120 5.18 7.21 -15.37
CA GLN A 120 4.43 6.09 -14.80
C GLN A 120 3.76 6.46 -13.47
N ILE A 121 4.37 7.34 -12.68
CA ILE A 121 3.71 7.95 -11.50
C ILE A 121 2.51 8.77 -11.96
N MET A 122 2.67 9.62 -12.98
CA MET A 122 1.55 10.40 -13.54
C MET A 122 0.40 9.50 -14.01
N ASP A 123 0.69 8.40 -14.69
CA ASP A 123 -0.30 7.43 -15.18
C ASP A 123 -1.00 6.71 -14.02
N ASP A 124 -0.29 6.38 -12.94
CA ASP A 124 -0.88 5.77 -11.75
C ASP A 124 -1.73 6.80 -10.94
N LEU A 125 -1.35 8.09 -10.98
CA LEU A 125 -2.14 9.18 -10.42
C LEU A 125 -3.35 9.54 -11.31
N ASP A 126 -3.26 9.32 -12.62
CA ASP A 126 -4.35 9.57 -13.57
C ASP A 126 -5.43 8.53 -13.41
N TYR A 127 -6.58 8.98 -12.94
CA TYR A 127 -7.83 8.28 -13.10
C TYR A 127 -8.94 9.31 -12.99
N ASP A 128 -9.50 9.62 -14.15
CA ASP A 128 -10.90 9.99 -14.24
C ASP A 128 -11.70 8.80 -13.72
N LEU A 129 -12.33 8.97 -12.55
CA LEU A 129 -13.52 8.25 -12.12
C LEU A 129 -14.55 9.29 -11.71
#